data_AF-A0ABD6BGS6-F1
#
_entry.id   AF-A0ABD6BGS6-F1
#
_cell.length_a   1.000
_cell.length_b   1.000
_cell.length_c   1.000
_cell.angle_alpha   90.00
_cell.angle_beta   90.00
_cell.angle_gamma   90.00
#
_symmetry.space_group_name_H-M   'P 1'
#
loop_
_entity.id
_entity.type
_entity.pdbx_description
1 polymer ?
#
loop_
_entity_poly.entity_id
_entity_poly.type
_entity_poly.pdbx_seq_one_letter_code
_entity_poly.pdbx_strand_id
1 'polypeptide(L)'
;MEFAVSRTGTTLVTLHGGSDTTACDDATSTLADTLETLAAEGTITDWNVTDADVYEHPTAPFDPYTITLEFTVTVTVEADDTDEATAIGASVIDDALAAAGVESVAYTTSPAATAA
;
A
#
# COMPACT_ATOMS: atom_id res chain seq x y z
N MET A 1 18.86 -17.52 -0.34
CA MET A 1 18.66 -17.03 -1.72
C MET A 1 17.81 -15.78 -1.63
N GLU A 2 17.90 -14.88 -2.61
CA GLU A 2 17.12 -13.66 -2.62
C GLU A 2 15.82 -13.85 -3.40
N PHE A 3 14.71 -13.34 -2.86
CA PHE A 3 13.39 -13.42 -3.46
C PHE A 3 12.71 -12.05 -3.43
N ALA A 4 12.09 -11.69 -4.55
CA ALA A 4 11.15 -10.59 -4.63
C ALA A 4 9.77 -11.11 -4.22
N VAL A 5 9.17 -10.48 -3.21
CA VAL A 5 7.85 -10.84 -2.68
C VAL A 5 6.91 -9.66 -2.86
N SER A 6 5.87 -9.85 -3.67
CA SER A 6 4.89 -8.82 -3.98
C SER A 6 3.52 -9.13 -3.38
N ARG A 7 2.77 -8.09 -3.03
CA ARG A 7 1.39 -8.22 -2.58
C ARG A 7 0.55 -7.01 -2.99
N THR A 8 -0.66 -7.28 -3.47
CA THR A 8 -1.68 -6.28 -3.80
C THR A 8 -2.73 -6.20 -2.70
N GLY A 9 -3.13 -4.98 -2.35
CA GLY A 9 -4.16 -4.70 -1.37
C GLY A 9 -4.80 -3.33 -1.57
N THR A 10 -5.72 -3.03 -0.68
CA THR A 10 -6.39 -1.72 -0.61
C THR A 10 -6.18 -1.08 0.74
N THR A 11 -6.14 0.24 0.80
CA THR A 11 -6.14 1.03 2.05
C THR A 11 -7.19 2.13 1.98
N LEU A 12 -7.58 2.68 3.14
CA LEU A 12 -8.51 3.80 3.25
C LEU A 12 -7.77 5.05 3.70
N VAL A 13 -7.95 6.14 2.95
CA VAL A 13 -7.40 7.45 3.29
C VAL A 13 -8.55 8.41 3.55
N THR A 14 -8.48 9.14 4.65
CA THR A 14 -9.47 10.17 5.00
C THR A 14 -8.90 11.56 4.76
N LEU A 15 -9.62 12.38 4.00
CA LEU A 15 -9.18 13.71 3.59
C LEU A 15 -10.26 14.76 3.85
N HIS A 16 -9.85 15.90 4.39
CA HIS A 16 -10.76 17.02 4.64
C HIS A 16 -10.74 18.01 3.47
N GLY A 17 -11.78 17.94 2.64
CA GLY A 17 -12.10 18.94 1.62
C GLY A 17 -11.66 18.58 0.21
N GLY A 18 -12.36 19.16 -0.77
CA GLY A 18 -12.14 18.93 -2.20
C GLY A 18 -13.43 18.57 -2.95
N SER A 19 -13.29 18.33 -4.25
CA SER A 19 -14.26 17.54 -5.04
C SER A 19 -13.78 16.09 -5.10
N ASP A 20 -14.62 15.15 -5.51
CA ASP A 20 -14.29 13.73 -5.62
C ASP A 20 -12.95 13.49 -6.33
N THR A 21 -12.75 14.14 -7.49
CA THR A 21 -11.49 14.04 -8.26
C THR A 21 -10.29 14.55 -7.48
N THR A 22 -10.42 15.69 -6.78
CA THR A 22 -9.34 16.26 -5.97
C THR A 22 -9.02 15.34 -4.78
N ALA A 23 -10.05 14.83 -4.10
CA ALA A 23 -9.85 13.92 -2.98
C ALA A 23 -9.14 12.62 -3.41
N CYS A 24 -9.49 12.05 -4.57
CA CYS A 24 -8.77 10.90 -5.12
C CYS A 24 -7.31 11.23 -5.45
N ASP A 25 -7.04 12.36 -6.10
CA ASP A 25 -5.68 12.78 -6.50
C ASP A 25 -4.79 13.04 -5.27
N ASP A 26 -5.31 13.76 -4.27
CA ASP A 26 -4.63 14.00 -2.99
C ASP A 26 -4.38 12.69 -2.22
N ALA A 27 -5.34 11.75 -2.24
CA ALA A 27 -5.19 10.45 -1.58
C ALA A 27 -4.10 9.62 -2.27
N THR A 28 -4.12 9.56 -3.60
CA THR A 28 -3.10 8.89 -4.41
C THR A 28 -1.72 9.48 -4.15
N SER A 29 -1.57 10.82 -4.16
CA SER A 29 -0.29 11.46 -3.88
C SER A 29 0.19 11.12 -2.47
N THR A 30 -0.68 11.21 -1.46
CA THR A 30 -0.32 10.92 -0.06
C THR A 30 0.22 9.50 0.11
N LEU A 31 -0.45 8.50 -0.48
CA LEU A 31 0.04 7.12 -0.45
C LEU A 31 1.33 6.95 -1.26
N ALA A 32 1.41 7.57 -2.44
CA ALA A 32 2.60 7.51 -3.29
C ALA A 32 3.84 8.11 -2.60
N ASP A 33 3.73 9.28 -1.98
CA ASP A 33 4.80 9.91 -1.19
C ASP A 33 5.26 9.00 -0.03
N THR A 34 4.30 8.32 0.61
CA THR A 34 4.58 7.37 1.71
C THR A 34 5.36 6.16 1.21
N LEU A 35 4.93 5.55 0.11
CA LEU A 35 5.61 4.41 -0.50
C LEU A 35 6.97 4.79 -1.11
N GLU A 36 7.08 5.98 -1.69
CA GLU A 36 8.35 6.52 -2.18
C GLU A 36 9.37 6.68 -1.05
N THR A 37 8.93 7.16 0.12
CA THR A 37 9.77 7.24 1.32
C THR A 37 10.28 5.86 1.73
N LEU A 38 9.39 4.86 1.83
CA LEU A 38 9.77 3.48 2.14
C LEU A 38 10.76 2.90 1.12
N ALA A 39 10.62 3.24 -0.16
CA ALA A 39 11.53 2.82 -1.21
C ALA A 39 12.90 3.49 -1.08
N ALA A 40 12.93 4.79 -0.75
CA ALA A 40 14.16 5.54 -0.51
C ALA A 40 14.92 5.04 0.74
N GLU A 41 14.20 4.54 1.74
CA GLU A 41 14.77 3.88 2.92
C GLU A 41 15.22 2.43 2.65
N GLY A 42 14.87 1.88 1.50
CA GLY A 42 15.19 0.51 1.10
C GLY A 42 14.33 -0.56 1.79
N THR A 43 13.22 -0.16 2.42
CA THR A 43 12.26 -1.08 3.06
C THR A 43 11.44 -1.84 2.03
N ILE A 44 11.05 -1.16 0.94
CA ILE A 44 10.41 -1.76 -0.22
C ILE A 44 11.28 -1.55 -1.46
N THR A 45 11.16 -2.42 -2.44
CA THR A 45 11.96 -2.38 -3.67
C THR A 45 11.17 -1.90 -4.88
N ASP A 46 9.85 -2.07 -4.88
CA ASP A 46 8.96 -1.57 -5.91
C ASP A 46 7.55 -1.32 -5.34
N TRP A 47 6.83 -0.37 -5.92
CA TRP A 47 5.45 -0.07 -5.54
C TRP A 47 4.67 0.56 -6.69
N ASN A 48 3.35 0.42 -6.63
CA ASN A 48 2.43 1.07 -7.55
C ASN A 48 1.08 1.33 -6.88
N VAL A 49 0.48 2.49 -7.14
CA VAL A 49 -0.93 2.79 -6.80
C VAL A 49 -1.73 2.67 -8.08
N THR A 50 -2.63 1.69 -8.15
CA THR A 50 -3.33 1.31 -9.39
C THR A 50 -4.67 2.00 -9.55
N ASP A 51 -5.35 2.31 -8.44
CA ASP A 51 -6.71 2.84 -8.47
C ASP A 51 -7.03 3.69 -7.22
N ALA A 52 -7.99 4.61 -7.37
CA ALA A 52 -8.47 5.51 -6.33
C ALA A 52 -9.96 5.82 -6.51
N ASP A 53 -10.78 5.32 -5.60
CA ASP A 53 -12.24 5.45 -5.63
C ASP A 53 -12.79 6.08 -4.35
N VAL A 54 -13.85 6.88 -4.47
CA VAL A 54 -14.57 7.38 -3.29
C VAL A 54 -15.32 6.22 -2.61
N TYR A 55 -14.86 5.85 -1.42
CA TYR A 55 -15.53 4.87 -0.58
C TYR A 55 -16.76 5.46 0.11
N GLU A 56 -16.61 6.66 0.67
CA GLU A 56 -17.68 7.39 1.34
C GLU A 56 -17.59 8.89 1.04
N HIS A 57 -18.72 9.45 0.60
CA HIS A 57 -18.85 10.89 0.38
C HIS A 57 -19.16 11.63 1.69
N PRO A 58 -18.70 12.88 1.82
CA PRO A 58 -19.03 13.70 2.98
C PRO A 58 -20.54 13.95 3.07
N THR A 59 -21.12 13.66 4.23
CA THR A 59 -22.55 13.88 4.48
C THR A 59 -22.87 15.29 4.99
N ALA A 60 -21.84 16.05 5.38
CA ALA A 60 -21.91 17.42 5.85
C ALA A 60 -20.74 18.27 5.28
N PRO A 61 -20.83 19.61 5.28
CA PRO A 61 -19.84 20.49 4.64
C PRO A 61 -18.40 20.38 5.16
N PHE A 62 -18.20 19.76 6.33
CA PHE A 62 -16.89 19.58 6.96
C PHE A 62 -16.56 18.10 7.20
N ASP A 63 -17.44 17.19 6.78
CA ASP A 63 -17.15 15.76 6.83
C ASP A 63 -16.01 15.46 5.86
N PRO A 64 -15.12 14.51 6.21
CA PRO A 64 -14.07 14.09 5.31
C PRO A 64 -14.63 13.22 4.18
N TYR A 65 -13.87 13.14 3.09
CA TYR A 65 -13.97 12.04 2.15
C TYR A 65 -13.24 10.83 2.72
N THR A 66 -13.79 9.64 2.46
CA THR A 66 -13.04 8.39 2.60
C THR A 66 -12.76 7.86 1.20
N ILE A 67 -11.50 7.69 0.86
CA ILE A 67 -11.05 7.18 -0.45
C ILE A 67 -10.44 5.80 -0.24
N THR A 68 -10.85 4.82 -1.05
CA THR A 68 -10.16 3.54 -1.16
C THR A 68 -9.08 3.67 -2.22
N LEU A 69 -7.86 3.26 -1.89
CA LEU A 69 -6.74 3.19 -2.82
C LEU A 69 -6.35 1.73 -3.02
N GLU A 70 -6.20 1.30 -4.26
CA GLU A 70 -5.58 0.01 -4.60
C GLU A 70 -4.08 0.21 -4.83
N PHE A 71 -3.26 -0.66 -4.24
CA PHE A 71 -1.82 -0.60 -4.36
C PHE A 71 -1.19 -1.98 -4.43
N THR A 72 0.01 -2.03 -4.99
CA THR A 72 0.91 -3.19 -4.95
C THR A 72 2.23 -2.74 -4.37
N VAL A 73 2.82 -3.56 -3.50
CA VAL A 73 4.17 -3.34 -2.97
C VAL A 73 4.99 -4.61 -3.17
N THR A 74 6.28 -4.42 -3.35
CA THR A 74 7.26 -5.50 -3.46
C THR A 74 8.40 -5.25 -2.48
N VAL A 75 8.82 -6.30 -1.80
CA VAL A 75 10.00 -6.32 -0.93
C VAL A 75 10.98 -7.39 -1.41
N THR A 76 12.23 -7.25 -1.01
CA THR A 76 13.25 -8.27 -1.25
C THR A 76 13.62 -8.92 0.08
N VAL A 77 13.61 -10.26 0.13
CA VAL A 77 13.93 -11.02 1.33
C VAL A 77 14.90 -12.16 1.04
N GLU A 78 15.74 -12.49 2.02
CA GLU A 78 16.56 -13.68 1.99
C GLU A 78 15.80 -14.86 2.63
N ALA A 79 15.73 -15.98 1.92
CA ALA A 79 15.11 -17.22 2.41
C ALA A 79 15.77 -18.46 1.80
N ASP A 80 15.52 -19.63 2.38
CA ASP A 80 15.97 -20.92 1.85
C ASP A 80 15.10 -21.40 0.67
N ASP A 81 13.80 -21.08 0.66
CA ASP A 81 12.86 -21.43 -0.41
C ASP A 81 11.74 -20.40 -0.60
N THR A 82 10.89 -20.64 -1.60
CA THR A 82 9.80 -19.74 -1.99
C THR A 82 8.69 -19.66 -0.94
N ASP A 83 8.40 -20.76 -0.23
CA ASP A 83 7.38 -20.80 0.81
C ASP A 83 7.81 -19.96 2.03
N GLU A 84 9.06 -20.11 2.45
CA GLU A 84 9.65 -19.30 3.50
C GLU A 84 9.74 -17.82 3.10
N ALA A 85 10.20 -17.52 1.87
CA ALA A 85 10.23 -16.16 1.34
C ALA A 85 8.84 -15.50 1.38
N THR A 86 7.80 -16.25 0.99
CA THR A 86 6.42 -15.77 0.99
C THR A 86 5.95 -15.39 2.40
N ALA A 87 6.27 -16.21 3.40
CA ALA A 87 5.91 -15.94 4.80
C ALA A 87 6.66 -14.73 5.37
N ILE A 88 7.98 -14.66 5.16
CA ILE A 88 8.82 -13.54 5.62
C ILE A 88 8.40 -12.25 4.93
N GLY A 89 8.31 -12.26 3.59
CA GLY A 89 7.96 -11.08 2.80
C GLY A 89 6.58 -10.54 3.15
N ALA A 90 5.60 -11.40 3.43
CA ALA A 90 4.28 -10.96 3.87
C ALA A 90 4.32 -10.22 5.22
N SER A 91 5.15 -10.67 6.17
CA SER A 91 5.34 -9.96 7.44
C SER A 91 6.06 -8.64 7.23
N VAL A 92 7.15 -8.63 6.45
CA VAL A 92 7.93 -7.41 6.17
C VAL A 92 7.07 -6.33 5.52
N ILE A 93 6.20 -6.72 4.58
CA ILE A 93 5.24 -5.79 3.96
C ILE A 93 4.29 -5.21 5.00
N ASP A 94 3.73 -6.04 5.88
CA ASP A 94 2.78 -5.60 6.90
C ASP A 94 3.43 -4.64 7.90
N ASP A 95 4.63 -5.00 8.39
CA ASP A 95 5.43 -4.17 9.29
C ASP A 95 5.82 -2.83 8.65
N ALA A 96 6.22 -2.84 7.36
CA ALA A 96 6.59 -1.63 6.63
C ALA A 96 5.41 -0.67 6.46
N LEU A 97 4.25 -1.19 6.04
CA LEU A 97 3.03 -0.39 5.86
C LEU A 97 2.52 0.17 7.20
N ALA A 98 2.52 -0.65 8.26
CA ALA A 98 2.12 -0.22 9.58
C ALA A 98 3.06 0.86 10.15
N ALA A 99 4.38 0.71 9.97
CA ALA A 99 5.37 1.69 10.41
C ALA A 99 5.23 3.03 9.67
N ALA A 100 4.82 2.98 8.40
CA ALA A 100 4.56 4.16 7.58
C ALA A 100 3.19 4.82 7.85
N GLY A 101 2.36 4.23 8.72
CA GLY A 101 1.02 4.74 9.03
C GLY A 101 -0.03 4.42 7.97
N VAL A 102 0.20 3.45 7.10
CA VAL A 102 -0.80 2.95 6.15
C VAL A 102 -1.73 2.01 6.91
N GLU A 103 -2.87 2.53 7.34
CA GLU A 103 -3.87 1.81 8.12
C GLU A 103 -4.93 1.14 7.23
N SER A 104 -5.79 0.31 7.83
CA SER A 104 -6.93 -0.33 7.13
C SER A 104 -6.57 -1.15 5.89
N VAL A 105 -5.38 -1.75 5.86
CA VAL A 105 -4.93 -2.56 4.73
C VAL A 105 -5.75 -3.84 4.62
N ALA A 106 -6.35 -4.06 3.45
CA ALA A 106 -7.03 -5.31 3.09
C ALA A 106 -6.37 -5.89 1.84
N TYR A 107 -5.74 -7.05 1.98
CA TYR A 107 -5.06 -7.70 0.86
C TYR A 107 -6.05 -8.42 -0.07
N THR A 108 -5.99 -8.10 -1.36
CA THR A 108 -6.83 -8.71 -2.41
C THR A 108 -6.16 -9.92 -3.05
N THR A 109 -4.86 -10.07 -2.82
CA THR A 109 -4.04 -11.18 -3.33
C THR A 109 -3.25 -11.86 -2.22
N SER A 110 -2.94 -13.13 -2.44
CA SER A 110 -1.93 -13.83 -1.65
C SER A 110 -0.54 -13.28 -1.98
N PRO A 111 0.39 -13.24 -1.00
CA PRO A 111 1.78 -12.89 -1.28
C PRO A 111 2.36 -13.84 -2.32
N ALA A 112 3.12 -13.30 -3.26
CA ALA A 112 3.76 -14.04 -4.34
C ALA A 112 5.27 -13.82 -4.30
N ALA A 113 6.03 -14.89 -4.12
CA ALA A 113 7.50 -14.85 -4.13
C ALA A 113 8.05 -15.34 -5.48
N THR A 114 9.02 -14.62 -6.03
CA THR A 114 9.78 -14.97 -7.23
C THR A 114 11.26 -14.84 -6.92
N ALA A 115 12.09 -15.78 -7.40
CA ALA A 115 13.54 -15.65 -7.25
C ALA A 115 14.02 -14.37 -7.94
N ALA A 116 14.81 -13.56 -7.22
CA ALA A 116 15.35 -12.29 -7.71
C ALA A 116 16.53 -12.48 -8.67
#